data_AF-I3S2S0-F1
#
_entry.id   AF-I3S2S0-F1
#
_cell.length_a   1.000
_cell.length_b   1.000
_cell.length_c   1.000
_cell.angle_alpha   90.00
_cell.angle_beta   90.00
_cell.angle_gamma   90.00
#
_symmetry.space_group_name_H-M   'P 1'
#
loop_
_entity.id
_entity.type
_entity.pdbx_description
1 polymer ?
#
loop_
_entity_poly.entity_id
_entity_poly.type
_entity_poly.pdbx_seq_one_letter_code
_entity_poly.pdbx_strand_id
1 'polypeptide(L)' 'MVSQEISRKGPWTEQEDYKLAYFVGLFGDRRWDFIAKVSGLKVAGESNK' A
#
# COMPACT_ATOMS: atom_id res chain seq x y z
N MET A 1 -9.43 19.71 -22.75
CA MET A 1 -8.99 18.32 -22.41
C MET A 1 -7.89 18.48 -21.38
N VAL A 2 -8.27 18.68 -20.13
CA VAL A 2 -7.32 18.92 -19.03
C VAL A 2 -7.15 17.57 -18.35
N SER A 3 -6.08 16.86 -18.68
CA SER A 3 -5.72 15.62 -17.99
C SER A 3 -5.38 15.99 -16.56
N GLN A 4 -6.35 15.76 -15.68
CA GLN A 4 -6.34 16.21 -14.30
C GLN A 4 -5.09 15.70 -13.57
N GLU A 5 -4.37 16.65 -12.99
CA GLU A 5 -3.48 16.44 -11.85
C GLU A 5 -4.30 15.80 -10.72
N ILE A 6 -4.23 14.47 -10.60
CA ILE A 6 -4.83 13.72 -9.52
C ILE A 6 -3.69 12.90 -8.95
N SER A 7 -3.27 13.25 -7.73
CA SER A 7 -2.57 12.35 -6.83
C SER A 7 -3.07 10.93 -7.09
N ARG A 8 -2.23 9.91 -7.32
CA ARG A 8 -2.75 8.53 -7.38
C ARG A 8 -3.25 8.13 -5.98
N LYS A 9 -4.47 8.56 -5.67
CA LYS A 9 -5.33 8.33 -4.51
C LYS A 9 -6.46 7.40 -5.00
N GLY A 10 -6.11 6.22 -5.49
CA GLY A 10 -7.09 5.22 -5.92
C GLY A 10 -7.52 4.34 -4.74
N PRO A 11 -8.74 3.76 -4.76
CA PRO A 11 -9.08 2.68 -3.83
C PRO A 11 -8.04 1.56 -3.98
N TRP A 12 -7.65 0.94 -2.86
CA TRP A 12 -6.83 -0.26 -2.89
C TRP A 12 -7.37 -1.23 -3.94
N THR A 13 -6.51 -1.73 -4.82
CA THR A 13 -6.94 -2.79 -5.73
C THR A 13 -7.14 -4.07 -4.93
N GLU A 14 -8.08 -4.93 -5.35
CA GLU A 14 -8.32 -6.21 -4.68
C GLU A 14 -7.02 -7.01 -4.54
N GLN A 15 -6.15 -6.97 -5.55
CA GLN A 15 -4.85 -7.63 -5.53
C GLN A 15 -3.91 -7.08 -4.43
N GLU A 16 -3.94 -5.78 -4.18
CA GLU A 16 -3.18 -5.16 -3.10
C GLU A 16 -3.78 -5.50 -1.74
N ASP A 17 -5.11 -5.55 -1.62
CA ASP A 17 -5.83 -5.92 -0.40
C ASP A 17 -5.60 -7.40 -0.04
N TYR A 18 -5.73 -8.32 -1.01
CA TYR A 18 -5.38 -9.73 -0.84
C TYR A 18 -3.94 -9.92 -0.39
N LYS A 19 -3.02 -9.16 -0.99
CA LYS A 19 -1.62 -9.19 -0.61
C LYS A 19 -1.47 -8.69 0.83
N LEU A 20 -2.10 -7.58 1.19
CA LEU A 20 -2.08 -7.04 2.55
C LEU A 20 -2.64 -8.03 3.56
N ALA A 21 -3.82 -8.60 3.31
CA ALA A 21 -4.48 -9.60 4.14
C ALA A 21 -3.62 -10.87 4.30
N TYR A 22 -2.95 -11.32 3.23
CA TYR A 22 -2.00 -12.42 3.29
C TYR A 22 -0.82 -12.12 4.22
N PHE A 23 -0.22 -10.93 4.09
CA PHE A 23 0.90 -10.52 4.95
C PHE A 23 0.47 -10.29 6.40
N VAL A 24 -0.72 -9.73 6.64
CA VAL A 24 -1.29 -9.55 7.99
C VAL A 24 -1.61 -10.90 8.63
N GLY A 25 -2.14 -11.87 7.88
CA GLY A 25 -2.36 -13.23 8.36
C GLY A 25 -1.07 -13.97 8.70
N LEU A 26 0.01 -13.72 7.94
CA LEU A 26 1.30 -14.39 8.13
C LEU A 26 2.13 -13.78 9.27
N PHE A 27 2.13 -12.45 9.40
CA PHE A 27 3.00 -11.71 10.34
C PHE A 27 2.26 -11.09 11.53
N GLY A 28 0.93 -11.08 11.50
CA GLY A 28 0.07 -10.40 12.46
C GLY A 28 -0.04 -8.90 12.21
N ASP A 29 -1.11 -8.29 12.73
CA ASP A 29 -1.41 -6.86 12.65
C ASP A 29 -0.45 -5.97 13.47
N ARG A 30 0.49 -6.53 14.22
CA ARG A 30 1.44 -5.76 15.05
C ARG A 30 2.67 -5.28 14.31
N ARG A 31 2.85 -5.65 13.04
CA ARG A 31 4.09 -5.39 12.28
C ARG A 31 3.83 -4.72 10.92
N TRP A 32 2.98 -3.71 10.90
CA TRP A 32 2.68 -2.95 9.67
C TRP A 32 3.91 -2.36 8.99
N ASP A 33 4.90 -1.86 9.73
CA ASP A 33 6.17 -1.37 9.16
C ASP A 33 6.94 -2.46 8.40
N PHE A 34 6.94 -3.68 8.93
CA PHE A 34 7.56 -4.81 8.28
C PHE A 34 6.76 -5.23 7.06
N ILE A 35 5.42 -5.33 7.20
CA ILE A 35 4.50 -5.66 6.11
C ILE A 35 4.64 -4.66 4.96
N ALA A 36 4.73 -3.35 5.22
CA ALA A 36 4.93 -2.34 4.20
C ALA A 36 6.25 -2.54 3.44
N LYS A 37 7.35 -2.88 4.15
CA LYS A 37 8.65 -3.16 3.54
C LYS A 37 8.66 -4.43 2.68
N VAL A 38 8.07 -5.52 3.17
CA VAL A 38 8.14 -6.83 2.50
C VAL A 38 7.04 -7.05 1.45
N SER A 39 5.91 -6.37 1.60
CA SER A 39 4.80 -6.51 0.65
C SER A 39 5.10 -5.88 -0.70
N GLY A 40 6.07 -4.95 -0.75
CA GLY A 40 6.35 -4.16 -1.94
C GLY A 40 5.13 -3.34 -2.39
N LEU A 41 4.16 -3.13 -1.48
CA LEU A 41 3.03 -2.25 -1.70
C LEU A 41 3.59 -0.84 -1.77
N LYS A 42 3.34 -0.15 -2.89
CA LYS A 42 3.66 1.27 -3.02
C LYS A 42 2.66 2.09 -2.22
N VAL A 43 2.70 1.94 -0.90
CA VAL A 43 2.07 2.91 0.00
C VAL A 43 2.92 4.17 -0.15
N ALA A 44 2.44 5.16 -0.90
CA ALA A 44 3.16 6.39 -1.15
C ALA A 44 3.31 7.17 0.17
N GLY A 45 4.37 6.87 0.92
CA GLY A 45 4.59 7.39 2.27
C GLY A 45 6.05 7.68 2.63
N GLU A 46 7.01 7.50 1.73
CA GLU A 46 8.37 8.02 1.93
C GLU A 46 8.80 8.81 0.69
N SER A 47 8.58 10.12 0.72
CA SER A 47 9.39 11.16 0.08
C SER A 47 8.80 12.52 0.46
N ASN A 48 8.93 12.92 1.72
CA ASN A 48 8.93 14.34 2.05
C ASN A 48 10.23 14.64 2.79
N LYS A 49 11.20 15.15 2.04
CA LYS A 49 12.31 15.94 2.55
C LYS A 49 12.25 17.29 1.88
#